data_AF-A0AAE3RU12-F1
#
_entry.id   AF-A0AAE3RU12-F1
#
_cell.length_a   1.000
_cell.length_b   1.000
_cell.length_c   1.000
_cell.angle_alpha   90.00
_cell.angle_beta   90.00
_cell.angle_gamma   90.00
#
_symmetry.space_group_name_H-M   'P 1'
#
loop_
_entity.id
_entity.type
_entity.pdbx_description
1 polymer ?
#
loop_
_entity_poly.entity_id
_entity_poly.type
_entity_poly.pdbx_seq_one_letter_code
_entity_poly.pdbx_strand_id
1 'polypeptide(L)'
;MKHRSVIINNIQDIIPMLAGKVFHATPTTNMKFIRESGGLVPGTELLYRDYIWDSSNGFFRRRGCVSFFDYRNFGTSQWKNDDVFKCFPTQGLNPGESVSILFLDESEFNMLIPSTVWNEEEAWTEVIVPHIEVGYKGKVSLNHICEEWVVSLSM
;
A
#
# COMPACT_ATOMS: atom_id res chain seq x y z
N MET A 1 13.14 -11.12 4.45
CA MET A 1 12.75 -9.70 4.47
C MET A 1 13.83 -8.88 5.17
N LYS A 2 14.40 -7.85 4.52
CA LYS A 2 15.31 -6.88 5.15
C LYS A 2 14.50 -5.83 5.93
N HIS A 3 15.08 -5.24 6.96
CA HIS A 3 14.42 -4.23 7.79
C HIS A 3 15.21 -2.92 7.80
N ARG A 4 14.52 -1.78 7.69
CA ARG A 4 15.11 -0.45 7.72
C ARG A 4 14.24 0.51 8.52
N SER A 5 14.84 1.36 9.34
CA SER A 5 14.15 2.50 9.97
C SER A 5 14.38 3.77 9.14
N VAL A 6 13.33 4.57 8.97
CA VAL A 6 13.37 5.83 8.22
C VAL A 6 12.70 6.92 9.05
N ILE A 7 13.39 8.04 9.20
CA ILE A 7 12.85 9.23 9.88
C ILE A 7 12.61 10.29 8.81
N ILE A 8 11.40 10.85 8.79
CA ILE A 8 10.96 11.90 7.86
C ILE A 8 10.53 13.15 8.63
N ASN A 9 10.69 14.34 8.05
CA ASN A 9 10.28 15.58 8.72
C ASN A 9 8.83 15.95 8.39
N ASN A 10 8.37 15.58 7.20
CA ASN A 10 7.00 15.72 6.74
C ASN A 10 6.49 14.39 6.17
N ILE A 11 5.18 14.15 6.27
CA ILE A 11 4.54 12.95 5.72
C ILE A 11 4.88 12.73 4.24
N GLN A 12 5.15 13.76 3.46
CA GLN A 12 5.46 13.62 2.03
C GLN A 12 6.92 13.26 1.73
N ASP A 13 7.85 13.40 2.67
CA ASP A 13 9.29 13.25 2.41
C ASP A 13 9.67 11.81 2.01
N ILE A 14 8.81 10.84 2.34
CA ILE A 14 9.02 9.43 1.97
C ILE A 14 8.79 9.18 0.47
N ILE A 15 7.98 10.01 -0.21
CA ILE A 15 7.49 9.75 -1.56
C ILE A 15 8.62 9.51 -2.58
N PRO A 16 9.68 10.36 -2.67
CA PRO A 16 10.77 10.13 -3.62
C PRO A 16 11.54 8.84 -3.33
N MET A 17 11.57 8.39 -2.07
CA MET A 17 12.27 7.16 -1.69
C MET A 17 11.51 5.89 -2.11
N LEU A 18 10.22 6.02 -2.41
CA LEU A 18 9.34 4.93 -2.82
C LEU A 18 9.24 4.80 -4.36
N ALA A 19 9.96 5.65 -5.11
CA ALA A 19 9.95 5.63 -6.56
C ALA A 19 10.36 4.25 -7.13
N GLY A 20 9.61 3.76 -8.10
CA GLY A 20 9.88 2.47 -8.75
C GLY A 20 9.39 1.24 -7.97
N LYS A 21 8.70 1.42 -6.83
CA LYS A 21 8.34 0.32 -5.91
C LYS A 21 6.85 0.03 -5.91
N VAL A 22 6.51 -1.23 -5.59
CA VAL A 22 5.15 -1.64 -5.24
C VAL A 22 5.14 -2.02 -3.76
N PHE A 23 4.25 -1.43 -2.98
CA PHE A 23 4.30 -1.59 -1.53
C PHE A 23 2.95 -1.41 -0.84
N HIS A 24 2.81 -2.04 0.32
CA HIS A 24 1.66 -1.89 1.20
C HIS A 24 2.09 -1.11 2.43
N ALA A 25 1.31 -0.10 2.82
CA ALA A 25 1.58 0.70 4.01
C ALA A 25 0.51 0.43 5.07
N THR A 26 0.96 0.12 6.29
CA THR A 26 0.10 -0.26 7.41
C THR A 26 0.74 0.22 8.72
N PRO A 27 -0.03 0.53 9.77
CA PRO A 27 0.55 0.82 11.09
C PRO A 27 1.50 -0.29 11.54
N THR A 28 2.60 0.10 12.17
CA THR A 28 3.55 -0.88 12.71
C THR A 28 2.92 -1.81 13.76
N THR A 29 1.86 -1.37 14.44
CA THR A 29 1.08 -2.19 15.37
C THR A 29 0.41 -3.40 14.70
N ASN A 30 0.11 -3.33 13.40
CA ASN A 30 -0.48 -4.44 12.65
C ASN A 30 0.55 -5.54 12.31
N MET A 31 1.85 -5.24 12.36
CA MET A 31 2.88 -6.19 11.97
C MET A 31 2.89 -7.46 12.83
N LYS A 32 2.41 -7.40 14.08
CA LYS A 32 2.22 -8.60 14.90
C LYS A 32 1.26 -9.58 14.23
N PHE A 33 0.07 -9.11 13.82
CA PHE A 33 -0.95 -9.94 13.20
C PHE A 33 -0.54 -10.42 11.81
N ILE A 34 0.11 -9.56 11.01
CA ILE A 34 0.64 -9.92 9.69
C ILE A 34 1.67 -11.04 9.79
N ARG A 35 2.52 -11.03 10.84
CA ARG A 35 3.49 -12.10 11.09
C ARG A 35 2.79 -13.38 11.56
N GLU A 36 1.81 -13.28 12.44
CA GLU A 36 1.02 -14.44 12.93
C GLU A 36 0.21 -15.11 11.82
N SER A 37 -0.39 -14.33 10.91
CA SER A 37 -1.08 -14.85 9.74
C SER A 37 -0.11 -15.38 8.68
N GLY A 38 1.15 -14.96 8.69
CA GLY A 38 2.17 -15.28 7.69
C GLY A 38 2.02 -14.49 6.38
N GLY A 39 1.26 -13.39 6.36
CA GLY A 39 1.02 -12.61 5.15
C GLY A 39 0.00 -11.50 5.29
N LEU A 40 -0.05 -10.62 4.29
CA LEU A 40 -1.12 -9.65 4.13
C LEU A 40 -2.36 -10.39 3.66
N VAL A 41 -3.47 -10.23 4.40
CA VAL A 41 -4.76 -10.82 4.04
C VAL A 41 -5.69 -9.75 3.47
N PRO A 42 -6.56 -10.08 2.51
CA PRO A 42 -7.54 -9.13 2.01
C PRO A 42 -8.39 -8.53 3.14
N GLY A 43 -8.71 -7.24 3.04
CA GLY A 43 -9.50 -6.51 4.03
C GLY A 43 -10.97 -6.97 4.18
N THR A 44 -11.37 -8.07 3.55
CA THR A 44 -12.65 -8.76 3.81
C THR A 44 -12.54 -9.77 4.96
N GLU A 45 -11.33 -10.16 5.36
CA GLU A 45 -11.06 -11.16 6.40
C GLU A 45 -10.67 -10.54 7.76
N LEU A 46 -10.84 -9.22 7.92
CA LEU A 46 -10.18 -8.35 8.92
C LEU A 46 -9.90 -8.99 10.29
N LEU A 47 -8.61 -9.20 10.56
CA LEU A 47 -8.04 -9.30 11.91
C LEU A 47 -7.39 -7.98 12.38
N TYR A 48 -7.22 -6.97 11.52
CA TYR A 48 -6.59 -5.67 11.84
C TYR A 48 -7.05 -4.53 10.91
N ARG A 49 -6.96 -3.25 11.35
CA ARG A 49 -7.39 -2.06 10.58
C ARG A 49 -6.26 -1.52 9.70
N ASP A 50 -6.47 -1.45 8.39
CA ASP A 50 -5.54 -0.78 7.46
C ASP A 50 -5.87 0.70 7.33
N TYR A 51 -5.04 1.60 7.87
CA TYR A 51 -5.37 3.04 7.98
C TYR A 51 -5.60 3.75 6.64
N ILE A 52 -5.07 3.21 5.55
CA ILE A 52 -5.09 3.85 4.23
C ILE A 52 -6.26 3.32 3.37
N TRP A 53 -6.62 2.05 3.56
CA TRP A 53 -7.60 1.35 2.72
C TRP A 53 -8.85 0.94 3.48
N ASP A 54 -9.11 1.52 4.67
CA ASP A 54 -10.23 1.15 5.56
C ASP A 54 -11.62 1.50 5.02
N SER A 55 -11.74 2.00 3.78
CA SER A 55 -13.06 2.16 3.19
C SER A 55 -13.68 0.78 2.93
N SER A 56 -14.86 0.52 3.49
CA SER A 56 -15.65 -0.70 3.23
C SER A 56 -16.03 -0.84 1.75
N ASN A 57 -15.89 0.23 0.99
CA ASN A 57 -16.23 0.34 -0.42
C ASN A 57 -15.00 0.41 -1.35
N GLY A 58 -13.81 0.02 -0.87
CA GLY A 58 -12.60 -0.04 -1.69
C GLY A 58 -12.71 -1.09 -2.79
N PHE A 59 -12.35 -0.73 -4.02
CA PHE A 59 -12.52 -1.57 -5.22
C PHE A 59 -11.80 -2.93 -5.09
N PHE A 60 -10.51 -2.90 -4.76
CA PHE A 60 -9.73 -4.13 -4.60
C PHE A 60 -10.14 -4.91 -3.36
N ARG A 61 -10.56 -4.23 -2.28
CA ARG A 61 -11.12 -4.88 -1.10
C ARG A 61 -12.36 -5.70 -1.44
N ARG A 62 -13.31 -5.14 -2.19
CA ARG A 62 -14.54 -5.85 -2.61
C ARG A 62 -14.27 -7.05 -3.51
N ARG A 63 -13.10 -7.08 -4.16
CA ARG A 63 -12.60 -8.21 -4.95
C ARG A 63 -11.76 -9.19 -4.14
N GLY A 64 -11.69 -9.07 -2.81
CA GLY A 64 -10.88 -9.97 -1.99
C GLY A 64 -9.39 -9.88 -2.34
N CYS A 65 -8.92 -8.68 -2.67
CA CYS A 65 -7.52 -8.39 -2.93
C CYS A 65 -6.89 -7.64 -1.74
N VAL A 66 -5.57 -7.74 -1.63
CA VAL A 66 -4.74 -6.80 -0.89
C VAL A 66 -4.41 -5.63 -1.81
N SER A 67 -4.66 -4.39 -1.37
CA SER A 67 -4.28 -3.18 -2.11
C SER A 67 -2.81 -2.84 -1.87
N PHE A 68 -2.11 -2.46 -2.94
CA PHE A 68 -0.75 -1.93 -2.92
C PHE A 68 -0.72 -0.57 -3.62
N PHE A 69 0.18 0.29 -3.16
CA PHE A 69 0.65 1.41 -3.94
C PHE A 69 1.58 0.90 -5.04
N ASP A 70 1.43 1.43 -6.25
CA ASP A 70 2.25 1.13 -7.42
C ASP A 70 2.97 2.39 -7.90
N TYR A 71 4.19 2.61 -7.41
CA TYR A 71 5.00 3.77 -7.73
C TYR A 71 5.98 3.47 -8.89
N ARG A 72 5.74 2.41 -9.68
CA ARG A 72 6.61 2.05 -10.81
C ARG A 72 6.67 3.13 -11.88
N ASN A 73 5.57 3.86 -12.08
CA ASN A 73 5.46 4.97 -13.03
C ASN A 73 5.79 6.35 -12.42
N PHE A 74 6.48 6.39 -11.27
CA PHE A 74 6.82 7.62 -10.57
C PHE A 74 7.44 8.69 -11.50
N GLY A 75 6.90 9.90 -11.44
CA GLY A 75 7.43 11.06 -12.16
C GLY A 75 7.02 11.18 -13.63
N THR A 76 6.33 10.18 -14.18
CA THR A 76 5.70 10.28 -15.51
C THR A 76 4.56 11.31 -15.52
N SER A 77 4.15 11.75 -16.71
CA SER A 77 3.03 12.70 -16.84
C SER A 77 1.72 12.14 -16.26
N GLN A 78 1.49 10.83 -16.42
CA GLN A 78 0.34 10.15 -15.82
C GLN A 78 0.39 10.29 -14.29
N TRP A 79 1.50 9.84 -13.68
CA TRP A 79 1.73 9.96 -12.24
C TRP A 79 1.55 11.38 -11.68
N LYS A 80 2.00 12.41 -12.41
CA LYS A 80 1.89 13.80 -11.96
C LYS A 80 0.48 14.37 -12.07
N ASN A 81 -0.29 13.88 -13.03
CA ASN A 81 -1.67 14.28 -13.26
C ASN A 81 -2.66 13.53 -12.35
N ASP A 82 -2.22 12.41 -11.78
CA ASP A 82 -3.02 11.60 -10.88
C ASP A 82 -3.10 12.20 -9.47
N ASP A 83 -4.12 11.78 -8.74
CA ASP A 83 -4.43 12.16 -7.36
C ASP A 83 -3.42 11.62 -6.32
N VAL A 84 -2.17 11.39 -6.72
CA VAL A 84 -1.06 10.93 -5.85
C VAL A 84 -0.87 11.85 -4.65
N PHE A 85 -1.11 13.14 -4.84
CA PHE A 85 -1.04 14.14 -3.78
C PHE A 85 -2.25 14.12 -2.81
N LYS A 86 -3.29 13.32 -3.11
CA LYS A 86 -4.47 13.16 -2.26
C LYS A 86 -4.40 11.92 -1.37
N CYS A 87 -3.50 10.98 -1.65
CA CYS A 87 -3.32 9.75 -0.88
C CYS A 87 -1.83 9.44 -0.65
N PHE A 88 -1.31 9.79 0.52
CA PHE A 88 0.08 9.49 0.89
C PHE A 88 0.17 8.21 1.73
N PRO A 89 1.24 7.40 1.55
CA PRO A 89 1.41 6.16 2.31
C PRO A 89 1.64 6.38 3.81
N THR A 90 1.89 7.63 4.20
CA THR A 90 2.16 8.12 5.55
C THR A 90 1.11 9.15 5.98
N GLN A 91 -0.01 9.27 5.25
CA GLN A 91 -1.06 10.26 5.53
C GLN A 91 -1.67 10.13 6.92
N GLY A 92 -1.71 8.91 7.48
CA GLY A 92 -2.20 8.62 8.83
C GLY A 92 -1.13 8.67 9.93
N LEU A 93 0.10 9.07 9.63
CA LEU A 93 1.21 9.05 10.58
C LEU A 93 1.17 10.26 11.52
N ASN A 94 0.96 10.02 12.83
CA ASN A 94 1.02 11.06 13.86
C ASN A 94 2.38 11.06 14.60
N PRO A 95 2.75 12.15 15.30
CA PRO A 95 3.92 12.18 16.18
C PRO A 95 3.87 11.06 17.22
N GLY A 96 4.99 10.33 17.38
CA GLY A 96 5.09 9.17 18.28
C GLY A 96 4.56 7.85 17.71
N GLU A 97 3.93 7.88 16.53
CA GLU A 97 3.52 6.66 15.80
C GLU A 97 4.55 6.27 14.73
N SER A 98 4.33 5.08 14.15
CA SER A 98 5.10 4.63 12.98
C SER A 98 4.24 3.82 12.02
N VAL A 99 4.60 3.88 10.75
CA VAL A 99 4.01 3.10 9.66
C VAL A 99 5.05 2.12 9.14
N SER A 100 4.65 0.88 8.94
CA SER A 100 5.44 -0.13 8.24
C SER A 100 5.07 -0.14 6.76
N ILE A 101 6.07 0.03 5.90
CA ILE A 101 5.97 -0.06 4.44
C ILE A 101 6.59 -1.40 4.02
N LEU A 102 5.76 -2.27 3.45
CA LEU A 102 6.12 -3.63 3.05
C LEU A 102 6.25 -3.68 1.52
N PHE A 103 7.46 -3.95 1.04
CA PHE A 103 7.77 -3.94 -0.38
C PHE A 103 7.51 -5.32 -0.99
N LEU A 104 6.65 -5.35 -2.00
CA LEU A 104 6.39 -6.55 -2.78
C LEU A 104 7.62 -6.88 -3.64
N ASP A 105 8.00 -8.15 -3.68
CA ASP A 105 9.06 -8.63 -4.57
C ASP A 105 8.66 -8.45 -6.04
N GLU A 106 9.63 -8.09 -6.89
CA GLU A 106 9.39 -7.87 -8.32
C GLU A 106 8.96 -9.15 -9.03
N SER A 107 9.29 -10.34 -8.49
CA SER A 107 8.82 -11.63 -9.01
C SER A 107 7.30 -11.72 -9.07
N GLU A 108 6.61 -10.97 -8.22
CA GLU A 108 5.16 -10.99 -8.08
C GLU A 108 4.43 -9.99 -8.96
N PHE A 109 5.14 -9.13 -9.70
CA PHE A 109 4.49 -8.03 -10.43
C PHE A 109 3.53 -8.49 -11.52
N ASN A 110 3.73 -9.68 -12.07
CA ASN A 110 2.83 -10.27 -13.06
C ASN A 110 1.48 -10.72 -12.47
N MET A 111 1.38 -10.81 -11.14
CA MET A 111 0.15 -11.18 -10.42
C MET A 111 -0.71 -9.96 -10.07
N LEU A 112 -0.19 -8.74 -10.30
CA LEU A 112 -0.87 -7.50 -9.96
C LEU A 112 -2.00 -7.19 -10.93
N ILE A 113 -3.17 -6.88 -10.37
CA ILE A 113 -4.35 -6.43 -11.08
C ILE A 113 -4.29 -4.90 -11.19
N PRO A 114 -4.24 -4.33 -12.41
CA PRO A 114 -4.16 -2.89 -12.59
C PRO A 114 -5.47 -2.20 -12.20
N SER A 115 -5.38 -0.94 -11.78
CA SER A 115 -6.56 -0.10 -11.51
C SER A 115 -7.43 0.16 -12.74
N THR A 116 -6.95 -0.10 -13.96
CA THR A 116 -7.76 0.03 -15.20
C THR A 116 -8.99 -0.87 -15.19
N VAL A 117 -8.94 -1.99 -14.45
CA VAL A 117 -10.08 -2.91 -14.29
C VAL A 117 -11.28 -2.22 -13.64
N TRP A 118 -11.09 -1.18 -12.82
CA TRP A 118 -12.19 -0.37 -12.28
C TRP A 118 -13.03 0.30 -13.37
N ASN A 119 -12.35 0.77 -14.44
CA ASN A 119 -13.04 1.33 -15.59
C ASN A 119 -13.74 0.26 -16.44
N GLU A 120 -13.07 -0.88 -16.64
CA GLU A 120 -13.60 -2.00 -17.44
C GLU A 120 -14.85 -2.62 -16.81
N GLU A 121 -14.91 -2.67 -15.48
CA GLU A 121 -16.05 -3.19 -14.71
C GLU A 121 -17.15 -2.13 -14.46
N GLU A 122 -16.97 -0.90 -14.92
CA GLU A 122 -17.88 0.22 -14.65
C GLU A 122 -18.20 0.39 -13.14
N ALA A 123 -17.21 0.15 -12.28
CA ALA A 123 -17.38 0.11 -10.82
C ALA A 123 -17.40 1.51 -10.17
N TRP A 124 -18.06 2.48 -10.81
CA TRP A 124 -18.01 3.91 -10.51
C TRP A 124 -18.38 4.31 -9.07
N THR A 125 -19.10 3.43 -8.39
CA THR A 125 -19.50 3.65 -6.99
C THR A 125 -18.43 3.26 -5.99
N GLU A 126 -17.39 2.52 -6.40
CA GLU A 126 -16.34 1.98 -5.54
C GLU A 126 -15.10 2.89 -5.52
N VAL A 127 -14.41 2.93 -4.38
CA VAL A 127 -13.25 3.81 -4.17
C VAL A 127 -11.97 3.11 -4.63
N ILE A 128 -11.20 3.81 -5.46
CA ILE A 128 -9.87 3.42 -5.91
C ILE A 128 -9.02 4.69 -6.04
N VAL A 129 -7.70 4.59 -5.93
CA VAL A 129 -6.81 5.65 -6.40
C VAL A 129 -6.26 5.26 -7.77
N PRO A 130 -6.80 5.82 -8.88
CA PRO A 130 -6.42 5.41 -10.23
C PRO A 130 -4.91 5.51 -10.45
N HIS A 131 -4.39 4.59 -11.24
CA HIS A 131 -3.00 4.54 -11.73
C HIS A 131 -1.89 4.34 -10.68
N ILE A 132 -2.21 4.53 -9.39
CA ILE A 132 -1.27 4.34 -8.29
C ILE A 132 -1.67 3.23 -7.33
N GLU A 133 -2.87 2.67 -7.49
CA GLU A 133 -3.33 1.51 -6.74
C GLU A 133 -3.39 0.29 -7.66
N VAL A 134 -2.94 -0.84 -7.13
CA VAL A 134 -3.04 -2.17 -7.76
C VAL A 134 -3.51 -3.19 -6.73
N GLY A 135 -4.20 -4.22 -7.20
CA GLY A 135 -4.69 -5.30 -6.36
C GLY A 135 -3.83 -6.55 -6.50
N TYR A 136 -3.58 -7.23 -5.39
CA TYR A 136 -3.09 -8.61 -5.40
C TYR A 136 -4.20 -9.53 -4.92
N LYS A 137 -4.61 -10.51 -5.73
CA LYS A 137 -5.74 -11.39 -5.38
C LYS A 137 -5.39 -12.34 -4.22
N GLY A 138 -6.25 -12.35 -3.19
CA GLY A 138 -6.08 -13.22 -2.04
C GLY A 138 -4.93 -12.79 -1.12
N LYS A 139 -4.47 -13.73 -0.29
CA LYS A 139 -3.39 -13.50 0.67
C LYS A 139 -2.04 -13.37 -0.01
N VAL A 140 -1.25 -12.37 0.39
CA VAL A 140 0.15 -12.20 0.00
C VAL A 140 1.05 -12.75 1.09
N SER A 141 1.77 -13.84 0.82
CA SER A 141 2.72 -14.42 1.77
C SER A 141 3.86 -13.44 2.10
N LEU A 142 4.31 -13.42 3.35
CA LEU A 142 5.50 -12.64 3.76
C LEU A 142 6.78 -13.07 3.02
N ASN A 143 6.82 -14.27 2.44
CA ASN A 143 7.94 -14.70 1.59
C ASN A 143 8.04 -13.90 0.28
N HIS A 144 6.95 -13.27 -0.15
CA HIS A 144 6.92 -12.37 -1.31
C HIS A 144 7.16 -10.91 -0.92
N ILE A 145 7.47 -10.62 0.34
CA ILE A 145 7.84 -9.29 0.81
C ILE A 145 9.36 -9.23 1.00
N CYS A 146 10.02 -8.43 0.17
CA CYS A 146 11.48 -8.38 0.13
C CYS A 146 12.06 -7.47 1.23
N GLU A 147 11.36 -6.39 1.57
CA GLU A 147 11.80 -5.39 2.55
C GLU A 147 10.62 -4.85 3.40
N GLU A 148 10.94 -4.42 4.62
CA GLU A 148 10.08 -3.66 5.52
C GLU A 148 10.81 -2.37 5.91
N TRP A 149 10.19 -1.22 5.65
CA TRP A 149 10.66 0.07 6.16
C TRP A 149 9.71 0.57 7.24
N VAL A 150 10.23 0.81 8.45
CA VAL A 150 9.49 1.45 9.54
C VAL A 150 9.75 2.94 9.50
N VAL A 151 8.70 3.70 9.21
CA VAL A 151 8.74 5.14 8.98
C VAL A 151 8.11 5.87 10.17
N SER A 152 8.80 6.88 10.70
CA SER A 152 8.32 7.75 11.78
C SER A 152 8.64 9.22 11.49
N LEU A 153 7.90 10.13 12.12
CA LEU A 153 8.21 11.56 12.06
C LEU A 153 9.41 11.90 12.96
N SER A 154 10.24 12.86 12.53
CA SER A 154 11.20 13.53 13.42
C SER A 154 10.44 14.24 14.53
N MET A 155 10.90 14.08 15.77
CA MET A 155 10.37 14.83 16.92
C MET A 155 10.69 16.31 16.83
#